data_AF-A0ABD0X3H3-F1
#
_entry.id   AF-A0ABD0X3H3-F1
#
_cell.length_a   1.000
_cell.length_b   1.000
_cell.length_c   1.000
_cell.angle_alpha   90.00
_cell.angle_beta   90.00
_cell.angle_gamma   90.00
#
_symmetry.space_group_name_H-M   'P 1'
#
loop_
_entity.id
_entity.type
_entity.pdbx_description
1 polymer ?
#
loop_
_entity_poly.entity_id
_entity_poly.type
_entity_poly.pdbx_seq_one_letter_code
_entity_poly.pdbx_strand_id
1 'polypeptide(L)'
;MTDHWTIDDVCKWLQNINLIDEKETFREQQIDGETLLGLTERMVEKLFPVMKHQVMFLRELEKLRNTSSLAQEEGPVPCDRLPTEPNTQYPNHKRYADVLGCLITRFPFLKDNSSSGYETLMECLRNKFKKERSPLVNLKTVQEIKQKFGTKRQRSGDPVPLEDIAGQERAKRRRENAIQISSEDVDRTREIVLDLEVVGEDELSFKEHISAINNELRRRQPDFLNIKDRMKRSLYHRVEHMGKPTEEVMEMFPFLQVPLLMHHEMRLRFGQDLELNLQDALNMMTPNILRVARSGNQRGLLSTLLGTETNKDLERSAAILILPILFKESSKFLCCLDEEPTSSFPTITFHDAENPLHAVKASVQMDGVTITSGEMNVPEALQCLLEVYFLFCVEYPKKLNTHSHLYNNICSN
;
A
#
# COMPACT_ATOMS: atom_id res chain seq x y z
N MET A 1 -20.08 -20.30 -13.87
CA MET A 1 -20.51 -21.61 -13.28
C MET A 1 -20.44 -21.60 -11.76
N THR A 2 -19.47 -20.91 -11.17
CA THR A 2 -19.27 -20.74 -9.71
C THR A 2 -20.33 -19.88 -9.04
N ASP A 3 -21.02 -19.02 -9.79
CA ASP A 3 -21.98 -18.04 -9.28
C ASP A 3 -23.23 -18.68 -8.64
N HIS A 4 -23.46 -19.99 -8.89
CA HIS A 4 -24.59 -20.76 -8.34
C HIS A 4 -24.15 -21.67 -7.17
N TRP A 5 -22.90 -21.58 -6.73
CA TRP A 5 -22.42 -22.40 -5.63
C TRP A 5 -23.13 -22.04 -4.33
N THR A 6 -23.64 -23.07 -3.65
CA THR A 6 -24.14 -22.92 -2.29
C THR A 6 -22.97 -22.77 -1.31
N ILE A 7 -23.25 -22.33 -0.09
CA ILE A 7 -22.25 -22.25 0.99
C ILE A 7 -21.53 -23.60 1.18
N ASP A 8 -22.25 -24.72 1.09
CA ASP A 8 -21.67 -26.05 1.24
C ASP A 8 -20.74 -26.42 0.07
N ASP A 9 -20.97 -25.87 -1.13
CA ASP A 9 -20.10 -26.08 -2.29
C ASP A 9 -18.83 -25.22 -2.19
N VAL A 10 -18.93 -23.99 -1.68
CA VAL A 10 -17.78 -23.15 -1.31
C VAL A 10 -16.94 -23.84 -0.24
N CYS A 11 -17.57 -24.41 0.78
CA CYS A 11 -16.90 -25.17 1.83
C CYS A 11 -16.18 -26.43 1.31
N LYS A 12 -16.74 -27.15 0.33
CA LYS A 12 -16.05 -28.27 -0.35
C LYS A 12 -14.88 -27.79 -1.18
N TRP A 13 -15.01 -26.66 -1.88
CA TRP A 13 -13.91 -26.07 -2.63
C TRP A 13 -12.75 -25.66 -1.70
N LEU A 14 -13.04 -25.08 -0.54
CA LEU A 14 -12.06 -24.80 0.51
C LEU A 14 -11.29 -26.06 0.97
N GLN A 15 -11.94 -27.23 1.03
CA GLN A 15 -11.26 -28.51 1.29
C GLN A 15 -10.24 -28.84 0.22
N ASN A 16 -10.63 -28.68 -1.04
CA ASN A 16 -9.80 -29.05 -2.18
C ASN A 16 -8.55 -28.16 -2.31
N ILE A 17 -8.61 -26.92 -1.82
CA ILE A 17 -7.47 -26.00 -1.80
C ILE A 17 -6.66 -26.04 -0.48
N ASN A 18 -6.91 -27.03 0.39
CA ASN A 18 -6.26 -27.22 1.69
C ASN A 18 -6.49 -26.10 2.72
N LEU A 19 -7.64 -25.41 2.68
CA LEU A 19 -8.06 -24.41 3.67
C LEU A 19 -9.25 -24.93 4.49
N ILE A 20 -9.07 -26.12 5.07
CA ILE A 20 -10.13 -26.89 5.73
C ILE A 20 -10.59 -26.21 7.03
N ASP A 21 -9.67 -25.59 7.75
CA ASP A 21 -9.87 -25.04 9.09
C ASP A 21 -10.71 -23.75 9.08
N GLU A 22 -10.82 -23.09 7.92
CA GLU A 22 -11.45 -21.78 7.76
C GLU A 22 -12.92 -21.88 7.28
N LYS A 23 -13.46 -23.11 7.21
CA LYS A 23 -14.82 -23.32 6.72
C LYS A 23 -15.90 -22.74 7.61
N GLU A 24 -15.74 -22.85 8.92
CA GLU A 24 -16.75 -22.37 9.85
C GLU A 24 -16.90 -20.85 9.72
N THR A 25 -15.79 -20.13 9.51
CA THR A 25 -15.78 -18.69 9.19
C THR A 25 -16.59 -18.37 7.93
N PHE A 26 -16.43 -19.15 6.86
CA PHE A 26 -17.17 -18.95 5.61
C PHE A 26 -18.66 -19.31 5.75
N ARG A 27 -18.98 -20.27 6.62
CA ARG A 27 -20.36 -20.69 6.91
C ARG A 27 -21.10 -19.66 7.78
N GLU A 28 -20.44 -19.15 8.82
CA GLU A 28 -20.95 -18.09 9.69
C GLU A 28 -21.18 -16.78 8.94
N GLN A 29 -20.28 -16.44 8.02
CA GLN A 29 -20.38 -15.23 7.19
C GLN A 29 -21.25 -15.41 5.94
N GLN A 30 -21.86 -16.59 5.76
CA GLN A 30 -22.75 -16.92 4.65
C GLN A 30 -22.14 -16.63 3.27
N ILE A 31 -20.89 -17.05 3.06
CA ILE A 31 -20.16 -16.82 1.81
C ILE A 31 -20.56 -17.90 0.81
N ASP A 32 -21.47 -17.55 -0.10
CA ASP A 32 -21.88 -18.35 -1.26
C ASP A 32 -21.02 -18.04 -2.51
N GLY A 33 -21.29 -18.71 -3.64
CA GLY A 33 -20.50 -18.57 -4.86
C GLY A 33 -20.47 -17.16 -5.45
N GLU A 34 -21.58 -16.44 -5.38
CA GLU A 34 -21.66 -15.04 -5.82
C GLU A 34 -20.82 -14.14 -4.91
N THR A 35 -20.95 -14.30 -3.59
CA THR A 35 -20.17 -13.55 -2.60
C THR A 35 -18.68 -13.86 -2.69
N LEU A 36 -18.32 -15.13 -2.92
CA LEU A 36 -16.94 -15.61 -3.07
C LEU A 36 -16.22 -14.87 -4.20
N LEU A 37 -16.84 -14.74 -5.38
CA LEU A 37 -16.25 -14.07 -6.54
C LEU A 37 -16.15 -12.54 -6.38
N GLY A 38 -16.96 -11.98 -5.48
CA GLY A 38 -16.94 -10.56 -5.12
C GLY A 38 -15.98 -10.21 -3.97
N LEU A 39 -15.29 -11.18 -3.38
CA LEU A 39 -14.32 -10.92 -2.31
C LEU A 39 -13.15 -10.09 -2.83
N THR A 40 -12.88 -8.99 -2.12
CA THR A 40 -11.71 -8.14 -2.35
C THR A 40 -10.55 -8.60 -1.48
N GLU A 41 -9.31 -8.25 -1.84
CA GLU A 41 -8.10 -8.59 -1.08
C GLU A 41 -8.20 -8.21 0.40
N ARG A 42 -8.73 -7.01 0.69
CA ARG A 42 -8.99 -6.52 2.07
C ARG A 42 -10.03 -7.33 2.84
N MET A 43 -10.97 -7.98 2.15
CA MET A 43 -11.93 -8.88 2.79
C MET A 43 -11.27 -10.22 3.10
N VAL A 44 -10.41 -10.70 2.20
CA VAL A 44 -9.63 -11.92 2.40
C VAL A 44 -8.65 -11.79 3.56
N GLU A 45 -8.01 -10.63 3.74
CA GLU A 45 -7.16 -10.32 4.90
C GLU A 45 -7.91 -10.50 6.24
N LYS A 46 -9.20 -10.19 6.28
CA LYS A 46 -10.04 -10.37 7.47
C LYS A 46 -10.53 -11.80 7.66
N LEU A 47 -10.63 -12.55 6.56
CA LEU A 47 -11.07 -13.94 6.57
C LEU A 47 -9.95 -14.90 6.97
N PHE A 48 -8.69 -14.55 6.66
CA PHE A 48 -7.54 -15.41 6.93
C PHE A 48 -6.49 -14.63 7.74
N PRO A 49 -6.22 -15.00 8.99
CA PRO A 49 -5.18 -14.35 9.79
C PRO A 49 -3.75 -14.70 9.32
N VAL A 50 -3.60 -15.76 8.53
CA VAL A 50 -2.30 -16.26 8.05
C VAL A 50 -2.08 -15.83 6.61
N MET A 51 -1.02 -15.04 6.35
CA MET A 51 -0.66 -14.53 5.02
C MET A 51 -0.52 -15.63 3.96
N LYS A 52 0.04 -16.80 4.33
CA LYS A 52 0.14 -17.95 3.42
C LYS A 52 -1.24 -18.40 2.93
N HIS A 53 -2.25 -18.41 3.79
CA HIS A 53 -3.61 -18.78 3.44
C HIS A 53 -4.27 -17.71 2.57
N GLN A 54 -4.03 -16.42 2.86
CA GLN A 54 -4.50 -15.31 2.02
C GLN A 54 -3.98 -15.43 0.58
N VAL A 55 -2.67 -15.61 0.41
CA VAL A 55 -2.04 -15.72 -0.92
C VAL A 55 -2.51 -16.98 -1.66
N MET A 56 -2.63 -18.12 -0.97
CA MET A 56 -3.17 -19.35 -1.56
C MET A 56 -4.62 -19.17 -2.00
N PHE A 57 -5.44 -18.54 -1.17
CA PHE A 57 -6.85 -18.30 -1.45
C PHE A 57 -7.05 -17.35 -2.64
N LEU A 58 -6.34 -16.22 -2.68
CA LEU A 58 -6.44 -15.24 -3.76
C LEU A 58 -6.05 -15.84 -5.11
N ARG A 59 -4.99 -16.66 -5.14
CA ARG A 59 -4.55 -17.36 -6.34
C ARG A 59 -5.61 -18.32 -6.88
N GLU A 60 -6.25 -19.09 -6.02
CA GLU A 60 -7.31 -20.02 -6.43
C GLU A 60 -8.61 -19.30 -6.78
N LEU A 61 -8.92 -18.18 -6.11
CA LEU A 61 -10.06 -17.33 -6.42
C LEU A 61 -9.94 -16.69 -7.81
N GLU A 62 -8.74 -16.24 -8.18
CA GLU A 62 -8.46 -15.68 -9.50
C GLU A 62 -8.64 -16.72 -10.62
N LYS A 63 -8.23 -17.98 -10.38
CA LYS A 63 -8.52 -19.10 -11.29
C LYS A 63 -10.02 -19.30 -11.47
N LEU A 64 -10.81 -19.26 -10.40
CA LEU A 64 -12.27 -19.38 -10.50
C LEU A 64 -12.90 -18.26 -11.32
N ARG A 65 -12.45 -17.01 -11.12
CA ARG A 65 -12.93 -15.84 -11.88
C ARG A 65 -12.62 -15.96 -13.37
N ASN A 66 -11.41 -16.41 -13.71
CA ASN A 66 -10.99 -16.60 -15.10
C ASN A 66 -11.75 -17.75 -15.79
N THR A 67 -12.11 -18.79 -15.02
CA THR A 67 -12.91 -19.92 -15.54
C THR A 67 -14.38 -19.52 -15.76
N SER A 68 -14.92 -18.58 -14.96
CA SER A 68 -16.27 -18.05 -15.15
C SER A 68 -16.36 -17.09 -16.36
N SER A 69 -15.28 -16.35 -16.65
CA SER A 69 -15.22 -15.41 -17.79
C SER A 69 -15.16 -16.08 -19.16
N LEU A 70 -14.68 -17.33 -19.26
CA LEU A 70 -14.60 -18.08 -20.53
C LEU A 70 -15.94 -18.69 -20.97
N ALA A 71 -16.99 -18.60 -20.15
CA ALA A 71 -18.29 -19.22 -20.41
C ALA A 71 -19.37 -18.25 -20.95
N GLN A 72 -19.04 -16.98 -21.21
CA GLN A 72 -19.98 -15.98 -21.72
C GLN A 72 -19.45 -15.31 -23.01
N GLU A 73 -19.42 -16.06 -24.11
CA GLU A 73 -19.57 -15.48 -25.46
C GLU A 73 -20.83 -16.05 -26.11
N GLU A 74 -21.96 -15.36 -25.96
CA GLU A 74 -23.14 -15.48 -26.83
C GLU A 74 -23.78 -14.07 -26.94
N GLY A 75 -24.18 -13.70 -28.15
CA GLY A 75 -24.38 -12.31 -28.60
C GLY A 75 -25.60 -11.53 -28.03
N PRO A 76 -25.85 -10.31 -28.55
CA PRO A 76 -26.77 -9.36 -27.93
C PRO A 76 -28.24 -9.75 -28.17
N VAL A 77 -28.98 -9.94 -27.09
CA VAL A 77 -30.45 -10.07 -27.11
C VAL A 77 -31.09 -8.67 -27.07
N PRO A 78 -32.04 -8.33 -27.97
CA PRO A 78 -32.69 -7.02 -28.00
C PRO A 78 -33.73 -6.88 -26.89
N CYS A 79 -33.69 -5.77 -26.15
CA CYS A 79 -34.72 -5.42 -25.18
C CYS A 79 -35.47 -4.18 -25.66
N ASP A 80 -36.57 -4.42 -26.37
CA ASP A 80 -37.57 -3.40 -26.70
C ASP A 80 -38.73 -3.44 -25.69
N ARG A 81 -39.19 -2.24 -25.33
CA ARG A 81 -40.40 -1.85 -24.56
C ARG A 81 -40.27 -1.67 -23.04
N LEU A 82 -40.02 -0.42 -22.63
CA LEU A 82 -40.82 0.31 -21.62
C LEU A 82 -40.80 1.83 -21.95
N PRO A 83 -41.79 2.62 -21.50
CA PRO A 83 -42.19 3.88 -22.15
C PRO A 83 -41.16 5.00 -22.08
N THR A 84 -41.10 5.77 -23.17
CA THR A 84 -40.29 6.98 -23.35
C THR A 84 -40.67 8.08 -22.37
N GLU A 85 -40.02 8.08 -21.21
CA GLU A 85 -39.82 9.30 -20.42
C GLU A 85 -38.60 10.06 -20.97
N PRO A 86 -38.62 11.41 -20.99
CA PRO A 86 -37.56 12.21 -21.59
C PRO A 86 -36.23 11.83 -20.94
N ASN A 87 -35.30 11.38 -21.78
CA ASN A 87 -34.02 10.81 -21.41
C ASN A 87 -33.14 11.85 -20.69
N THR A 88 -33.41 12.06 -19.41
CA THR A 88 -32.45 12.68 -18.50
C THR A 88 -31.54 11.55 -18.03
N GLN A 89 -30.25 11.64 -18.31
CA GLN A 89 -29.21 10.73 -17.78
C GLN A 89 -29.07 10.77 -16.24
N TYR A 90 -30.06 11.35 -15.55
CA TYR A 90 -30.05 11.54 -14.11
C TYR A 90 -31.04 10.57 -13.45
N PRO A 91 -30.60 9.81 -12.44
CA PRO A 91 -31.50 9.01 -11.64
C PRO A 91 -32.53 9.92 -10.96
N ASN A 92 -33.81 9.56 -11.06
CA ASN A 92 -34.87 10.24 -10.32
C ASN A 92 -34.88 9.78 -8.85
N HIS A 93 -35.57 10.52 -7.98
CA HIS A 93 -35.64 10.21 -6.54
C HIS A 93 -36.05 8.76 -6.27
N LYS A 94 -36.96 8.21 -7.09
CA LYS A 94 -37.41 6.82 -6.96
C LYS A 94 -36.27 5.83 -7.17
N ARG A 95 -35.45 6.02 -8.22
CA ARG A 95 -34.28 5.16 -8.49
C ARG A 95 -33.26 5.19 -7.35
N TYR A 96 -33.03 6.36 -6.74
CA TYR A 96 -32.15 6.41 -5.57
C TYR A 96 -32.73 5.67 -4.37
N ALA A 97 -34.04 5.80 -4.13
CA ALA A 97 -34.72 5.12 -3.02
C ALA A 97 -34.71 3.60 -3.22
N ASP A 98 -34.93 3.12 -4.44
CA ASP A 98 -34.90 1.70 -4.78
C ASP A 98 -33.49 1.11 -4.55
N VAL A 99 -32.43 1.78 -5.04
CA VAL A 99 -31.04 1.33 -4.88
C VAL A 99 -30.62 1.34 -3.41
N LEU A 100 -30.92 2.42 -2.67
CA LEU A 100 -30.51 2.54 -1.27
C LEU A 100 -31.34 1.64 -0.35
N GLY A 101 -32.61 1.40 -0.68
CA GLY A 101 -33.44 0.40 -0.02
C GLY A 101 -32.85 -1.00 -0.16
N CYS A 102 -32.48 -1.41 -1.38
CA CYS A 102 -31.78 -2.68 -1.61
C CYS A 102 -30.43 -2.74 -0.88
N LEU A 103 -29.65 -1.66 -0.91
CA LEU A 103 -28.34 -1.59 -0.26
C LEU A 103 -28.44 -1.77 1.26
N ILE A 104 -29.39 -1.09 1.90
CA ILE A 104 -29.58 -1.22 3.35
C ILE A 104 -30.17 -2.58 3.73
N THR A 105 -31.02 -3.15 2.87
CA THR A 105 -31.56 -4.49 3.10
C THR A 105 -30.45 -5.53 3.07
N ARG A 106 -29.47 -5.38 2.17
CA ARG A 106 -28.29 -6.26 2.07
C ARG A 106 -27.24 -5.96 3.15
N PHE A 107 -27.12 -4.71 3.59
CA PHE A 107 -26.13 -4.25 4.57
C PHE A 107 -26.78 -3.38 5.67
N PRO A 108 -27.43 -4.00 6.68
CA PRO A 108 -28.23 -3.26 7.67
C PRO A 108 -27.44 -2.27 8.54
N PHE A 109 -26.13 -2.49 8.71
CA PHE A 109 -25.25 -1.60 9.47
C PHE A 109 -25.01 -0.24 8.79
N LEU A 110 -25.37 -0.09 7.51
CA LEU A 110 -25.32 1.18 6.79
C LEU A 110 -26.56 2.06 7.06
N LYS A 111 -27.55 1.54 7.78
CA LYS A 111 -28.77 2.27 8.11
C LYS A 111 -28.47 3.42 9.07
N ASP A 112 -28.83 4.62 8.67
CA ASP A 112 -28.74 5.80 9.53
C ASP A 112 -30.00 5.96 10.41
N ASN A 113 -29.95 6.93 11.33
CA ASN A 113 -31.05 7.19 12.27
C ASN A 113 -32.24 7.95 11.64
N SER A 114 -32.27 8.12 10.31
CA SER A 114 -33.36 8.81 9.63
C SER A 114 -34.61 7.92 9.54
N SER A 115 -35.75 8.56 9.25
CA SER A 115 -37.04 7.87 9.15
C SER A 115 -37.08 6.80 8.04
N SER A 116 -36.35 7.02 6.94
CA SER A 116 -36.20 6.05 5.84
C SER A 116 -34.94 5.19 5.98
N GLY A 117 -33.99 5.58 6.85
CA GLY A 117 -32.76 4.84 7.15
C GLY A 117 -31.61 5.07 6.16
N TYR A 118 -31.82 5.82 5.06
CA TYR A 118 -30.81 6.08 4.03
C TYR A 118 -30.68 7.57 3.64
N GLU A 119 -31.22 8.53 4.39
CA GLU A 119 -31.22 9.94 3.97
C GLU A 119 -29.79 10.52 3.83
N THR A 120 -28.88 10.12 4.70
CA THR A 120 -27.48 10.56 4.67
C THR A 120 -26.76 9.96 3.46
N LEU A 121 -26.98 8.67 3.18
CA LEU A 121 -26.42 7.98 2.01
C LEU A 121 -26.99 8.52 0.70
N MET A 122 -28.29 8.84 0.69
CA MET A 122 -28.99 9.49 -0.41
C MET A 122 -28.35 10.83 -0.74
N GLU A 123 -28.08 11.67 0.25
CA GLU A 123 -27.47 12.98 0.01
C GLU A 123 -26.00 12.85 -0.42
N CYS A 124 -25.24 11.89 0.14
CA CYS A 124 -23.90 11.55 -0.33
C CYS A 124 -23.90 11.12 -1.81
N LEU A 125 -24.82 10.26 -2.19
CA LEU A 125 -24.95 9.76 -3.56
C LEU A 125 -25.36 10.87 -4.54
N ARG A 126 -26.32 11.72 -4.15
CA ARG A 126 -26.69 12.91 -4.94
C ARG A 126 -25.52 13.86 -5.11
N ASN A 127 -24.72 14.05 -4.07
CA ASN A 127 -23.55 14.93 -4.14
C ASN A 127 -22.43 14.34 -4.99
N LYS A 128 -22.25 13.01 -4.99
CA LYS A 128 -21.34 12.33 -5.91
C LYS A 128 -21.76 12.56 -7.37
N PHE A 129 -23.02 12.31 -7.72
CA PHE A 129 -23.53 12.57 -9.08
C PHE A 129 -23.53 14.07 -9.46
N LYS A 130 -23.67 14.98 -8.51
CA LYS A 130 -23.50 16.43 -8.74
C LYS A 130 -22.03 16.81 -8.97
N LYS A 131 -21.06 16.08 -8.42
CA LYS A 131 -19.62 16.38 -8.51
C LYS A 131 -18.96 15.73 -9.73
N GLU A 132 -19.45 14.59 -10.19
CA GLU A 132 -19.03 13.97 -11.46
C GLU A 132 -19.57 14.70 -12.71
N ARG A 133 -20.08 15.92 -12.54
CA ARG A 133 -20.49 16.77 -13.66
C ARG A 133 -19.27 17.11 -14.51
N SER A 134 -19.26 16.64 -15.77
CA SER A 134 -18.50 17.32 -16.82
C SER A 134 -18.97 18.78 -16.89
N PRO A 135 -18.08 19.79 -16.86
CA PRO A 135 -18.52 21.17 -16.97
C PRO A 135 -19.19 21.34 -18.35
N LEU A 136 -20.38 21.95 -18.38
CA LEU A 136 -21.21 22.16 -19.58
C LEU A 136 -20.61 23.26 -20.48
N VAL A 137 -19.33 23.15 -20.84
CA VAL A 137 -18.57 24.19 -21.52
C VAL A 137 -18.92 24.24 -23.01
N ASN A 138 -19.33 23.11 -23.61
CA ASN A 138 -19.47 22.97 -25.07
C ASN A 138 -20.84 22.47 -25.57
N LEU A 139 -21.94 22.72 -24.84
CA LEU A 139 -23.29 22.40 -25.31
C LEU A 139 -23.99 23.67 -25.81
N LYS A 140 -24.29 23.73 -27.12
CA LYS A 140 -25.02 24.86 -27.76
C LYS A 140 -26.32 25.17 -27.01
N THR A 141 -27.05 24.15 -26.57
CA THR A 141 -28.29 24.29 -25.79
C THR A 141 -28.09 25.02 -24.46
N VAL A 142 -26.94 24.82 -23.79
CA VAL A 142 -26.61 25.50 -22.52
C VAL A 142 -26.20 26.95 -22.77
N GLN A 143 -25.54 27.24 -23.89
CA GLN A 143 -25.22 28.61 -24.31
C GLN A 143 -26.49 29.39 -24.65
N GLU A 144 -27.46 28.76 -25.33
CA GLU A 144 -28.77 29.35 -25.66
C GLU A 144 -29.61 29.61 -24.40
N ILE A 145 -29.64 28.67 -23.44
CA ILE A 145 -30.35 28.85 -22.16
C ILE A 145 -29.67 29.94 -21.31
N LYS A 146 -28.33 30.00 -21.30
CA LYS A 146 -27.59 31.11 -20.63
C LYS A 146 -27.81 32.46 -21.31
N GLN A 147 -27.97 32.52 -22.63
CA GLN A 147 -28.35 33.75 -23.32
C GLN A 147 -29.79 34.18 -22.99
N LYS A 148 -30.71 33.21 -22.86
CA LYS A 148 -32.13 33.47 -22.64
C LYS A 148 -32.48 33.79 -21.18
N PHE A 149 -31.78 33.19 -20.21
CA PHE A 149 -32.11 33.28 -18.77
C PHE A 149 -30.94 33.72 -17.88
N GLY A 150 -29.74 33.89 -18.44
CA GLY A 150 -28.58 34.33 -17.66
C GLY A 150 -28.61 35.81 -17.36
N THR A 151 -28.50 36.17 -16.08
CA THR A 151 -28.42 37.56 -15.63
C THR A 151 -27.11 38.18 -16.10
N LYS A 152 -27.18 39.16 -17.00
CA LYS A 152 -26.01 39.90 -17.48
C LYS A 152 -25.46 40.76 -16.35
N ARG A 153 -24.34 40.36 -15.74
CA ARG A 153 -23.52 41.28 -14.92
C ARG A 153 -22.93 42.33 -15.87
N GLN A 154 -23.36 43.58 -15.75
CA GLN A 154 -22.78 44.70 -16.47
C GLN A 154 -21.30 44.79 -16.09
N ARG A 155 -20.42 44.61 -17.08
CA ARG A 155 -19.05 45.10 -17.02
C ARG A 155 -19.11 46.59 -17.35
N SER A 156 -19.33 47.43 -16.35
CA SER A 156 -18.94 48.83 -16.40
C SER A 156 -17.56 48.94 -15.76
N GLY A 157 -16.59 49.41 -16.53
CA GLY A 157 -15.24 49.65 -16.06
C GLY A 157 -15.24 50.81 -15.06
N ASP A 158 -15.05 50.46 -13.79
CA ASP A 158 -14.56 51.34 -12.73
C ASP A 158 -13.70 50.49 -11.77
N PRO A 159 -12.67 51.05 -11.12
CA PRO A 159 -11.77 50.30 -10.27
C PRO A 159 -12.48 49.92 -8.96
N VAL A 160 -12.54 48.63 -8.63
CA VAL A 160 -13.07 48.15 -7.34
C VAL A 160 -11.99 48.35 -6.25
N PRO A 161 -12.33 48.91 -5.07
CA PRO A 161 -11.38 49.17 -3.98
C PRO A 161 -10.75 47.91 -3.37
N LEU A 162 -9.50 48.05 -2.92
CA LEU A 162 -8.58 47.01 -2.42
C LEU A 162 -8.96 46.28 -1.12
N GLU A 163 -10.20 46.33 -0.63
CA GLU A 163 -10.50 45.86 0.74
C GLU A 163 -11.07 44.44 0.90
N ASP A 164 -11.42 43.72 -0.17
CA ASP A 164 -12.17 42.45 -0.02
C ASP A 164 -11.35 41.15 -0.22
N ILE A 165 -10.03 41.25 -0.41
CA ILE A 165 -9.16 40.06 -0.54
C ILE A 165 -8.81 39.48 0.84
N ALA A 166 -8.73 40.33 1.88
CA ALA A 166 -8.34 39.91 3.23
C ALA A 166 -9.42 39.09 3.98
N GLY A 167 -10.70 39.20 3.59
CA GLY A 167 -11.81 38.49 4.23
C GLY A 167 -11.88 36.99 3.90
N GLN A 168 -11.55 36.62 2.66
CA GLN A 168 -11.60 35.23 2.19
C GLN A 168 -10.42 34.39 2.70
N GLU A 169 -9.24 35.00 2.86
CA GLU A 169 -8.06 34.33 3.43
C GLU A 169 -8.21 34.06 4.94
N ARG A 170 -8.92 34.95 5.66
CA ARG A 170 -9.12 34.84 7.12
C ARG A 170 -10.13 33.76 7.52
N ALA A 171 -11.10 33.46 6.66
CA ALA A 171 -12.06 32.37 6.86
C ALA A 171 -11.44 30.98 6.59
N LYS A 172 -10.44 30.90 5.70
CA LYS A 172 -9.72 29.65 5.39
C LYS A 172 -8.75 29.26 6.52
N ARG A 173 -7.97 30.23 7.03
CA ARG A 173 -7.03 30.02 8.16
C ARG A 173 -7.70 29.68 9.50
N ARG A 174 -8.95 30.11 9.72
CA ARG A 174 -9.71 29.77 10.95
C ARG A 174 -10.17 28.31 11.01
N ARG A 175 -10.25 27.60 9.88
CA ARG A 175 -10.61 26.18 9.84
C ARG A 175 -9.40 25.26 10.02
N GLU A 176 -8.23 25.74 9.60
CA GLU A 176 -6.94 25.02 9.73
C GLU A 176 -6.34 25.14 11.15
N ASN A 177 -6.57 26.26 11.85
CA ASN A 177 -6.06 26.46 13.22
C ASN A 177 -6.92 25.84 14.35
N ALA A 178 -8.01 25.14 14.04
CA ALA A 178 -8.87 24.52 15.06
C ALA A 178 -8.48 23.07 15.41
N ILE A 179 -7.45 22.49 14.77
CA ILE A 179 -7.05 21.08 14.93
C ILE A 179 -5.68 20.94 15.61
N GLN A 180 -5.11 21.99 16.19
CA GLN A 180 -3.90 21.85 17.01
C GLN A 180 -4.04 22.49 18.40
N ILE A 181 -3.74 21.66 19.40
CA ILE A 181 -3.42 21.93 20.81
C ILE A 181 -4.54 21.63 21.82
N SER A 182 -4.57 20.38 22.27
CA SER A 182 -4.34 20.08 23.70
C SER A 182 -3.48 18.81 23.78
N SER A 183 -2.18 19.00 23.99
CA SER A 183 -1.27 17.96 24.47
C SER A 183 -1.51 17.78 25.97
N GLU A 184 -2.07 16.65 26.35
CA GLU A 184 -1.94 15.98 27.65
C GLU A 184 -2.99 14.87 27.67
N ASP A 185 -2.63 13.70 27.14
CA ASP A 185 -2.88 12.44 27.84
C ASP A 185 -2.20 11.27 27.15
N VAL A 186 -1.68 10.43 28.01
CA VAL A 186 -0.85 9.26 27.79
C VAL A 186 -1.70 8.12 27.20
N ASP A 187 -1.05 7.24 26.44
CA ASP A 187 -1.51 5.90 26.07
C ASP A 187 -2.52 5.79 24.90
N ARG A 188 -1.99 5.54 23.70
CA ARG A 188 -2.63 4.64 22.72
C ARG A 188 -1.62 4.10 21.71
N THR A 189 -1.13 2.92 22.05
CA THR A 189 -0.51 1.96 21.15
C THR A 189 -1.51 1.53 20.07
N ARG A 190 -1.01 1.27 18.84
CA ARG A 190 -1.68 0.56 17.73
C ARG A 190 -2.89 1.24 17.07
N GLU A 191 -2.62 2.25 16.25
CA GLU A 191 -3.58 2.62 15.19
C GLU A 191 -2.89 3.36 14.04
N ILE A 192 -2.22 2.63 13.14
CA ILE A 192 -2.08 3.07 11.74
C ILE A 192 -3.25 2.44 10.99
N VAL A 193 -4.45 2.92 11.28
CA VAL A 193 -5.62 2.67 10.43
C VAL A 193 -5.52 3.68 9.29
N LEU A 194 -5.59 3.16 8.07
CA LEU A 194 -5.61 3.91 6.82
C LEU A 194 -6.75 4.94 6.84
N ASP A 195 -6.46 6.15 7.30
CA ASP A 195 -7.27 7.35 7.09
C ASP A 195 -7.10 7.84 5.63
N LEU A 196 -7.23 6.91 4.68
CA LEU A 196 -7.19 7.19 3.26
C LEU A 196 -8.59 7.64 2.83
N GLU A 197 -8.91 8.91 3.12
CA GLU A 197 -9.63 9.75 2.15
C GLU A 197 -8.75 9.88 0.87
N VAL A 198 -8.48 8.76 0.16
CA VAL A 198 -7.86 8.81 -1.16
C VAL A 198 -8.96 9.23 -2.11
N VAL A 199 -9.12 10.54 -2.19
CA VAL A 199 -9.77 11.23 -3.30
C VAL A 199 -9.13 10.71 -4.57
N GLY A 200 -9.93 10.16 -5.48
CA GLY A 200 -9.48 9.56 -6.73
C GLY A 200 -8.61 10.51 -7.54
N GLU A 201 -7.30 10.35 -7.44
CA GLU A 201 -6.34 10.97 -8.34
C GLU A 201 -6.49 10.29 -9.69
N ASP A 202 -6.84 11.06 -10.72
CA ASP A 202 -6.80 10.57 -12.09
C ASP A 202 -5.35 10.37 -12.56
N GLU A 203 -5.19 9.68 -13.69
CA GLU A 203 -3.90 9.36 -14.30
C GLU A 203 -3.02 10.61 -14.53
N LEU A 204 -3.64 11.77 -14.77
CA LEU A 204 -2.92 13.02 -14.97
C LEU A 204 -2.36 13.54 -13.63
N SER A 205 -3.20 13.56 -12.60
CA SER A 205 -2.83 13.93 -11.23
C SER A 205 -1.69 13.04 -10.71
N PHE A 206 -1.78 11.73 -10.92
CA PHE A 206 -0.72 10.80 -10.56
C PHE A 206 0.63 11.19 -11.21
N LYS A 207 0.65 11.42 -12.53
CA LYS A 207 1.85 11.84 -13.26
C LYS A 207 2.41 13.16 -12.75
N GLU A 208 1.55 14.12 -12.41
CA GLU A 208 1.96 15.40 -11.82
C GLU A 208 2.61 15.20 -10.44
N HIS A 209 2.05 14.33 -9.59
CA HIS A 209 2.63 13.98 -8.29
C HIS A 209 4.02 13.35 -8.44
N ILE A 210 4.17 12.37 -9.33
CA ILE A 210 5.45 11.71 -9.59
C ILE A 210 6.47 12.70 -10.16
N SER A 211 6.08 13.54 -11.13
CA SER A 211 6.97 14.56 -11.66
C SER A 211 7.40 15.58 -10.61
N ALA A 212 6.49 15.98 -9.71
CA ALA A 212 6.81 16.91 -8.63
C ALA A 212 7.79 16.30 -7.62
N ILE A 213 7.60 15.02 -7.24
CA ILE A 213 8.55 14.29 -6.39
C ILE A 213 9.94 14.26 -7.04
N ASN A 214 10.01 13.87 -8.32
CA ASN A 214 11.27 13.78 -9.05
C ASN A 214 11.99 15.12 -9.17
N ASN A 215 11.24 16.22 -9.37
CA ASN A 215 11.80 17.56 -9.39
C ASN A 215 12.28 18.01 -8.01
N GLU A 216 11.57 17.68 -6.94
CA GLU A 216 11.93 18.02 -5.57
C GLU A 216 13.24 17.32 -5.15
N LEU A 217 13.41 16.04 -5.51
CA LEU A 217 14.64 15.28 -5.25
C LEU A 217 15.89 15.85 -5.91
N ARG A 218 15.74 16.58 -7.03
CA ARG A 218 16.87 17.23 -7.73
C ARG A 218 17.33 18.51 -7.05
N ARG A 219 16.60 19.01 -6.04
CA ARG A 219 16.95 20.24 -5.33
C ARG A 219 18.10 19.95 -4.35
N ARG A 220 18.90 20.98 -4.07
CA ARG A 220 20.01 20.87 -3.09
C ARG A 220 19.54 20.51 -1.68
N GLN A 221 18.33 20.94 -1.33
CA GLN A 221 17.67 20.63 -0.05
C GLN A 221 16.23 20.23 -0.37
N PRO A 222 15.97 18.94 -0.61
CA PRO A 222 14.62 18.44 -0.88
C PRO A 222 13.71 18.60 0.35
N ASP A 223 12.47 19.03 0.13
CA ASP A 223 11.41 18.98 1.14
C ASP A 223 10.83 17.56 1.24
N PHE A 224 11.40 16.77 2.14
CA PHE A 224 10.94 15.41 2.40
C PHE A 224 9.52 15.33 2.96
N LEU A 225 9.00 16.38 3.61
CA LEU A 225 7.62 16.36 4.11
C LEU A 225 6.64 16.49 2.94
N ASN A 226 6.95 17.37 1.97
CA ASN A 226 6.17 17.47 0.74
C ASN A 226 6.22 16.18 -0.08
N ILE A 227 7.40 15.58 -0.22
CA ILE A 227 7.57 14.30 -0.93
C ILE A 227 6.70 13.22 -0.28
N LYS A 228 6.77 13.07 1.05
CA LYS A 228 5.97 12.09 1.79
C LYS A 228 4.45 12.30 1.64
N ASP A 229 3.97 13.55 1.64
CA ASP A 229 2.55 13.86 1.37
C ASP A 229 2.14 13.41 -0.05
N ARG A 230 2.97 13.70 -1.05
CA ARG A 230 2.72 13.26 -2.43
C ARG A 230 2.81 11.75 -2.59
N MET A 231 3.68 11.08 -1.84
CA MET A 231 3.77 9.63 -1.80
C MET A 231 2.48 9.02 -1.23
N LYS A 232 1.92 9.57 -0.15
CA LYS A 232 0.62 9.11 0.39
C LYS A 232 -0.49 9.16 -0.65
N ARG A 233 -0.58 10.28 -1.35
CA ARG A 233 -1.56 10.57 -2.41
C ARG A 233 -1.51 9.60 -3.59
N SER A 234 -0.29 9.31 -4.05
CA SER A 234 -0.08 8.47 -5.24
C SER A 234 0.10 6.98 -4.93
N LEU A 235 -0.01 6.55 -3.67
CA LEU A 235 0.27 5.17 -3.23
C LEU A 235 -0.50 4.12 -4.04
N TYR A 236 -1.80 4.34 -4.23
CA TYR A 236 -2.69 3.39 -4.91
C TYR A 236 -2.17 3.04 -6.31
N HIS A 237 -1.85 4.05 -7.12
CA HIS A 237 -1.31 3.88 -8.47
C HIS A 237 0.08 3.23 -8.47
N ARG A 238 0.93 3.58 -7.50
CA ARG A 238 2.28 3.00 -7.44
C ARG A 238 2.29 1.50 -7.17
N VAL A 239 1.38 1.01 -6.34
CA VAL A 239 1.28 -0.43 -6.03
C VAL A 239 1.01 -1.25 -7.30
N GLU A 240 0.17 -0.74 -8.21
CA GLU A 240 -0.12 -1.40 -9.50
C GLU A 240 1.11 -1.53 -10.41
N HIS A 241 2.11 -0.67 -10.22
CA HIS A 241 3.34 -0.67 -11.01
C HIS A 241 4.45 -1.55 -10.43
N MET A 242 4.38 -1.98 -9.16
CA MET A 242 5.45 -2.74 -8.50
C MET A 242 5.67 -4.15 -9.09
N GLY A 243 4.73 -4.67 -9.89
CA GLY A 243 4.89 -5.95 -10.60
C GLY A 243 5.64 -5.87 -11.93
N LYS A 244 6.06 -4.67 -12.35
CA LYS A 244 6.86 -4.45 -13.57
C LYS A 244 8.32 -4.86 -13.35
N PRO A 245 9.12 -4.99 -14.43
CA PRO A 245 10.56 -5.23 -14.31
C PRO A 245 11.23 -4.19 -13.41
N THR A 246 12.18 -4.68 -12.59
CA THR A 246 12.90 -3.89 -11.58
C THR A 246 13.45 -2.58 -12.12
N GLU A 247 14.09 -2.61 -13.29
CA GLU A 247 14.64 -1.43 -13.96
C GLU A 247 13.55 -0.38 -14.26
N GLU A 248 12.41 -0.80 -14.81
CA GLU A 248 11.28 0.09 -15.14
C GLU A 248 10.68 0.74 -13.88
N VAL A 249 10.52 -0.03 -12.80
CA VAL A 249 10.02 0.49 -11.52
C VAL A 249 10.97 1.56 -10.98
N MET A 250 12.27 1.32 -11.04
CA MET A 250 13.29 2.25 -10.55
C MET A 250 13.38 3.53 -11.40
N GLU A 251 13.10 3.46 -12.70
CA GLU A 251 12.97 4.64 -13.56
C GLU A 251 11.71 5.45 -13.23
N MET A 252 10.59 4.79 -12.96
CA MET A 252 9.33 5.45 -12.59
C MET A 252 9.40 6.10 -11.20
N PHE A 253 10.05 5.43 -10.24
CA PHE A 253 10.04 5.78 -8.82
C PHE A 253 11.46 5.91 -8.25
N PRO A 254 12.28 6.86 -8.74
CA PRO A 254 13.66 7.02 -8.30
C PRO A 254 13.77 7.44 -6.83
N PHE A 255 12.69 7.92 -6.21
CA PHE A 255 12.65 8.19 -4.77
C PHE A 255 12.91 6.93 -3.93
N LEU A 256 12.64 5.72 -4.45
CA LEU A 256 12.97 4.47 -3.78
C LEU A 256 14.47 4.29 -3.57
N GLN A 257 15.31 4.97 -4.36
CA GLN A 257 16.76 4.95 -4.17
C GLN A 257 17.20 5.61 -2.86
N VAL A 258 16.36 6.46 -2.27
CA VAL A 258 16.62 7.16 -1.01
C VAL A 258 16.10 6.29 0.15
N PRO A 259 16.97 5.75 1.04
CA PRO A 259 16.55 4.85 2.12
C PRO A 259 15.38 5.40 2.96
N LEU A 260 15.48 6.68 3.36
CA LEU A 260 14.42 7.38 4.12
C LEU A 260 13.03 7.31 3.47
N LEU A 261 12.97 7.34 2.13
CA LEU A 261 11.72 7.30 1.38
C LEU A 261 11.27 5.86 1.11
N MET A 262 12.20 4.91 0.93
CA MET A 262 11.88 3.48 0.89
C MET A 262 11.21 3.01 2.20
N HIS A 263 11.78 3.39 3.35
CA HIS A 263 11.19 3.12 4.66
C HIS A 263 9.78 3.73 4.79
N HIS A 264 9.57 4.91 4.19
CA HIS A 264 8.25 5.52 4.18
C HIS A 264 7.26 4.76 3.30
N GLU A 265 7.68 4.31 2.12
CA GLU A 265 6.85 3.50 1.22
C GLU A 265 6.42 2.19 1.89
N MET A 266 7.36 1.51 2.56
CA MET A 266 7.08 0.30 3.33
C MET A 266 5.99 0.55 4.40
N ARG A 267 6.14 1.60 5.20
CA ARG A 267 5.15 1.97 6.22
C ARG A 267 3.79 2.31 5.62
N LEU A 268 3.76 3.01 4.48
CA LEU A 268 2.51 3.38 3.81
C LEU A 268 1.77 2.16 3.27
N ARG A 269 2.49 1.22 2.66
CA ARG A 269 1.88 0.05 2.01
C ARG A 269 1.42 -0.99 3.01
N PHE A 270 2.18 -1.21 4.09
CA PHE A 270 1.96 -2.34 4.99
C PHE A 270 1.57 -1.95 6.42
N GLY A 271 1.63 -0.67 6.78
CA GLY A 271 1.29 -0.20 8.13
C GLY A 271 2.26 -0.68 9.22
N GLN A 272 3.37 -1.32 8.85
CA GLN A 272 4.38 -1.84 9.77
C GLN A 272 5.60 -0.91 9.83
N ASP A 273 6.15 -0.72 11.03
CA ASP A 273 7.42 -0.03 11.23
C ASP A 273 8.56 -1.05 11.30
N LEU A 274 9.11 -1.37 10.13
CA LEU A 274 10.12 -2.43 10.02
C LEU A 274 11.40 -2.11 10.82
N GLU A 275 11.72 -0.83 10.98
CA GLU A 275 12.85 -0.35 11.78
C GLU A 275 12.70 -0.79 13.25
N LEU A 276 11.55 -0.50 13.85
CA LEU A 276 11.23 -0.90 15.23
C LEU A 276 11.17 -2.42 15.36
N ASN A 277 10.49 -3.09 14.43
CA ASN A 277 10.35 -4.56 14.45
C ASN A 277 11.71 -5.26 14.34
N LEU A 278 12.58 -4.79 13.45
CA LEU A 278 13.93 -5.31 13.28
C LEU A 278 14.76 -5.07 14.54
N GLN A 279 14.66 -3.88 15.11
CA GLN A 279 15.38 -3.51 16.32
C GLN A 279 15.00 -4.42 17.50
N ASP A 280 13.71 -4.68 17.70
CA ASP A 280 13.22 -5.55 18.77
C ASP A 280 13.61 -7.02 18.55
N ALA A 281 13.46 -7.52 17.31
CA ALA A 281 13.88 -8.87 16.96
C ALA A 281 15.39 -9.07 17.19
N LEU A 282 16.23 -8.13 16.73
CA LEU A 282 17.67 -8.20 16.93
C LEU A 282 18.06 -8.10 18.41
N ASN A 283 17.37 -7.28 19.20
CA ASN A 283 17.61 -7.20 20.64
C ASN A 283 17.41 -8.56 21.34
N MET A 284 16.40 -9.32 20.92
CA MET A 284 16.10 -10.64 21.45
C MET A 284 17.04 -11.74 20.94
N MET A 285 17.39 -11.70 19.65
CA MET A 285 18.18 -12.76 19.01
C MET A 285 19.69 -12.62 19.21
N THR A 286 20.21 -11.39 19.24
CA THR A 286 21.66 -11.11 19.25
C THR A 286 22.40 -11.85 20.37
N PRO A 287 21.95 -11.83 21.65
CA PRO A 287 22.65 -12.55 22.72
C PRO A 287 22.74 -14.06 22.48
N ASN A 288 21.68 -14.64 21.90
CA ASN A 288 21.62 -16.06 21.60
C ASN A 288 22.53 -16.43 20.43
N ILE A 289 22.50 -15.65 19.35
CA ILE A 289 23.37 -15.83 18.17
C ILE A 289 24.84 -15.76 18.59
N LEU A 290 25.22 -14.72 19.35
CA LEU A 290 26.59 -14.54 19.81
C LEU A 290 27.03 -15.66 20.76
N ARG A 291 26.16 -16.11 21.68
CA ARG A 291 26.45 -17.25 22.57
C ARG A 291 26.76 -18.52 21.76
N VAL A 292 25.91 -18.85 20.78
CA VAL A 292 26.12 -20.02 19.92
C VAL A 292 27.43 -19.88 19.13
N ALA A 293 27.67 -18.73 18.52
CA ALA A 293 28.87 -18.45 17.74
C ALA A 293 30.17 -18.55 18.59
N ARG A 294 30.16 -18.03 19.83
CA ARG A 294 31.30 -18.10 20.77
C ARG A 294 31.62 -19.53 21.20
N SER A 295 30.60 -20.37 21.36
CA SER A 295 30.73 -21.77 21.78
C SER A 295 31.05 -22.75 20.64
N GLY A 296 30.82 -22.34 19.39
CA GLY A 296 30.96 -23.19 18.21
C GLY A 296 32.21 -22.91 17.38
N ASN A 297 32.20 -23.46 16.17
CA ASN A 297 33.31 -23.34 15.20
C ASN A 297 33.52 -21.90 14.70
N GLN A 298 32.55 -21.00 14.91
CA GLN A 298 32.60 -19.61 14.44
C GLN A 298 33.28 -18.66 15.42
N ARG A 299 33.84 -19.16 16.53
CA ARG A 299 34.52 -18.34 17.54
C ARG A 299 35.64 -17.49 16.96
N GLY A 300 36.45 -18.08 16.07
CA GLY A 300 37.55 -17.37 15.40
C GLY A 300 37.05 -16.20 14.57
N LEU A 301 36.09 -16.46 13.68
CA LEU A 301 35.48 -15.42 12.85
C LEU A 301 34.83 -14.31 13.69
N LEU A 302 34.08 -14.67 14.74
CA LEU A 302 33.48 -13.70 15.64
C LEU A 302 34.52 -12.83 16.34
N SER A 303 35.64 -13.42 16.78
CA SER A 303 36.74 -12.65 17.39
C SER A 303 37.42 -11.71 16.40
N THR A 304 37.55 -12.11 15.13
CA THR A 304 38.07 -11.25 14.05
C THR A 304 37.12 -10.10 13.75
N LEU A 305 35.80 -10.34 13.77
CA LEU A 305 34.79 -9.33 13.51
C LEU A 305 34.69 -8.31 14.64
N LEU A 306 34.59 -8.75 15.90
CA LEU A 306 34.36 -7.86 17.05
C LEU A 306 35.63 -7.19 17.58
N GLY A 307 36.82 -7.72 17.30
CA GLY A 307 38.06 -7.17 17.84
C GLY A 307 38.10 -7.13 19.37
N THR A 308 38.71 -6.08 19.93
CA THR A 308 38.92 -5.90 21.39
C THR A 308 37.89 -5.00 22.06
N GLU A 309 37.27 -4.08 21.32
CA GLU A 309 36.26 -3.15 21.83
C GLU A 309 34.90 -3.51 21.25
N THR A 310 33.89 -3.68 22.12
CA THR A 310 32.55 -4.08 21.68
C THR A 310 31.51 -3.17 22.30
N ASN A 311 30.57 -2.72 21.46
CA ASN A 311 29.34 -2.07 21.89
C ASN A 311 28.14 -2.89 21.38
N LYS A 312 26.93 -2.53 21.82
CA LYS A 312 25.72 -3.27 21.44
C LYS A 312 25.45 -3.25 19.93
N ASP A 313 25.83 -2.17 19.24
CA ASP A 313 25.58 -2.01 17.80
C ASP A 313 26.52 -2.88 16.95
N LEU A 314 27.79 -2.98 17.35
CA LEU A 314 28.76 -3.91 16.79
C LEU A 314 28.36 -5.36 17.07
N GLU A 315 27.85 -5.65 18.27
CA GLU A 315 27.33 -6.98 18.61
C GLU A 315 26.14 -7.39 17.72
N ARG A 316 25.18 -6.47 17.49
CA ARG A 316 24.05 -6.70 16.57
C ARG A 316 24.54 -6.90 15.13
N SER A 317 25.42 -6.04 14.66
CA SER A 317 25.98 -6.10 13.31
C SER A 317 26.75 -7.41 13.09
N ALA A 318 27.58 -7.83 14.05
CA ALA A 318 28.31 -9.09 13.99
C ALA A 318 27.36 -10.29 14.03
N ALA A 319 26.29 -10.23 14.83
CA ALA A 319 25.28 -11.28 14.86
C ALA A 319 24.59 -11.46 13.50
N ILE A 320 24.23 -10.37 12.81
CA ILE A 320 23.65 -10.42 11.46
C ILE A 320 24.62 -11.10 10.48
N LEU A 321 25.88 -10.68 10.45
CA LEU A 321 26.88 -11.20 9.51
C LEU A 321 27.23 -12.68 9.73
N ILE A 322 27.15 -13.15 10.98
CA ILE A 322 27.44 -14.55 11.33
C ILE A 322 26.23 -15.47 11.11
N LEU A 323 25.01 -14.92 11.11
CA LEU A 323 23.79 -15.71 11.04
C LEU A 323 23.73 -16.68 9.84
N PRO A 324 24.09 -16.28 8.60
CA PRO A 324 24.18 -17.21 7.47
C PRO A 324 25.07 -18.42 7.76
N ILE A 325 26.22 -18.17 8.39
CA ILE A 325 27.22 -19.19 8.64
C ILE A 325 26.74 -20.18 9.71
N LEU A 326 25.97 -19.73 10.70
CA LEU A 326 25.32 -20.61 11.68
C LEU A 326 24.29 -21.54 11.03
N PHE A 327 23.62 -21.09 9.98
CA PHE A 327 22.72 -21.90 9.17
C PHE A 327 23.43 -22.73 8.08
N LYS A 328 24.78 -22.71 8.04
CA LYS A 328 25.60 -23.37 7.01
C LYS A 328 25.33 -22.83 5.59
N GLU A 329 24.99 -21.55 5.50
CA GLU A 329 24.75 -20.82 4.26
C GLU A 329 25.95 -19.98 3.87
N SER A 330 26.05 -19.64 2.58
CA SER A 330 27.06 -18.70 2.11
C SER A 330 26.65 -17.27 2.51
N SER A 331 27.57 -16.52 3.10
CA SER A 331 27.37 -15.09 3.39
C SER A 331 27.09 -14.26 2.14
N LYS A 332 27.54 -14.71 0.96
CA LYS A 332 27.33 -14.05 -0.35
C LYS A 332 25.86 -13.89 -0.73
N PHE A 333 24.97 -14.65 -0.11
CA PHE A 333 23.53 -14.48 -0.32
C PHE A 333 22.92 -13.35 0.52
N LEU A 334 23.59 -12.93 1.59
CA LEU A 334 23.16 -11.82 2.42
C LEU A 334 23.89 -10.54 2.01
N CYS A 335 25.22 -10.62 1.94
CA CYS A 335 26.06 -9.48 1.62
C CYS A 335 27.39 -9.85 0.93
N CYS A 336 27.90 -8.88 0.16
CA CYS A 336 29.23 -8.89 -0.44
C CYS A 336 29.99 -7.60 -0.11
N LEU A 337 31.32 -7.61 -0.29
CA LEU A 337 32.22 -6.47 -0.11
C LEU A 337 32.78 -6.06 -1.47
N ASP A 338 32.54 -4.82 -1.90
CA ASP A 338 33.06 -4.25 -3.15
C ASP A 338 32.93 -5.17 -4.39
N GLU A 339 31.96 -6.09 -4.37
CA GLU A 339 31.67 -7.07 -5.41
C GLU A 339 30.24 -6.85 -5.91
N GLU A 340 30.07 -6.96 -7.24
CA GLU A 340 28.73 -7.03 -7.82
C GLU A 340 28.05 -8.37 -7.45
N PRO A 341 26.83 -8.34 -6.89
CA PRO A 341 26.11 -9.54 -6.57
C PRO A 341 25.76 -10.29 -7.86
N THR A 342 26.10 -11.57 -7.90
CA THR A 342 25.82 -12.48 -9.02
C THR A 342 24.40 -13.05 -8.98
N SER A 343 23.63 -12.68 -7.96
CA SER A 343 22.33 -13.22 -7.61
C SER A 343 21.21 -12.31 -8.12
N SER A 344 20.13 -12.91 -8.65
CA SER A 344 18.90 -12.18 -8.97
C SER A 344 18.11 -11.77 -7.72
N PHE A 345 18.49 -12.26 -6.54
CA PHE A 345 17.86 -11.89 -5.28
C PHE A 345 18.46 -10.62 -4.69
N PRO A 346 17.66 -9.85 -3.93
CA PRO A 346 18.16 -8.72 -3.15
C PRO A 346 19.41 -9.12 -2.38
N THR A 347 20.49 -8.36 -2.53
CA THR A 347 21.77 -8.59 -1.86
C THR A 347 22.36 -7.25 -1.42
N ILE A 348 22.97 -7.21 -0.23
CA ILE A 348 23.67 -6.04 0.28
C ILE A 348 25.10 -6.01 -0.27
N THR A 349 25.53 -4.87 -0.80
CA THR A 349 26.95 -4.62 -1.10
C THR A 349 27.43 -3.51 -0.19
N PHE A 350 28.40 -3.83 0.66
CA PHE A 350 29.13 -2.84 1.46
C PHE A 350 30.30 -2.31 0.65
N HIS A 351 30.51 -0.99 0.71
CA HIS A 351 31.49 -0.29 -0.10
C HIS A 351 32.62 0.30 0.76
N ASP A 352 33.79 0.41 0.15
CA ASP A 352 34.95 1.16 0.67
C ASP A 352 35.43 0.67 2.05
N ALA A 353 35.35 -0.64 2.33
CA ALA A 353 35.73 -1.20 3.62
C ALA A 353 36.31 -2.62 3.53
N GLU A 354 37.32 -2.91 4.34
CA GLU A 354 37.88 -4.27 4.46
C GLU A 354 36.96 -5.23 5.23
N ASN A 355 36.06 -4.68 6.06
CA ASN A 355 35.14 -5.42 6.91
C ASN A 355 33.76 -4.75 6.87
N PRO A 356 32.66 -5.49 6.66
CA PRO A 356 31.31 -4.93 6.62
C PRO A 356 30.92 -4.18 7.89
N LEU A 357 31.52 -4.51 9.05
CA LEU A 357 31.27 -3.81 10.31
C LEU A 357 31.79 -2.37 10.34
N HIS A 358 32.73 -2.04 9.48
CA HIS A 358 33.32 -0.70 9.38
C HIS A 358 32.88 0.04 8.11
N ALA A 359 32.04 -0.59 7.28
CA ALA A 359 31.48 0.05 6.10
C ALA A 359 30.55 1.17 6.54
N VAL A 360 30.80 2.37 5.99
CA VAL A 360 29.94 3.54 6.19
C VAL A 360 28.89 3.63 5.09
N LYS A 361 29.14 3.00 3.94
CA LYS A 361 28.29 3.04 2.76
C LYS A 361 27.89 1.62 2.36
N ALA A 362 26.62 1.44 2.04
CA ALA A 362 26.14 0.21 1.43
C ALA A 362 25.07 0.50 0.38
N SER A 363 24.78 -0.53 -0.42
CA SER A 363 23.70 -0.53 -1.39
C SER A 363 22.97 -1.87 -1.38
N VAL A 364 21.68 -1.85 -1.68
CA VAL A 364 20.92 -3.07 -1.94
C VAL A 364 20.68 -3.16 -3.44
N GLN A 365 21.05 -4.30 -4.03
CA GLN A 365 20.92 -4.55 -5.45
C GLN A 365 20.05 -5.79 -5.71
N MET A 366 19.31 -5.77 -6.81
CA MET A 366 18.46 -6.86 -7.28
C MET A 366 18.39 -6.81 -8.81
N ASP A 367 18.44 -7.97 -9.47
CA ASP A 367 18.43 -8.07 -10.95
C ASP A 367 19.51 -7.21 -11.66
N GLY A 368 20.66 -7.02 -11.02
CA GLY A 368 21.73 -6.15 -11.54
C GLY A 368 21.43 -4.65 -11.45
N VAL A 369 20.32 -4.25 -10.83
CA VAL A 369 19.94 -2.86 -10.60
C VAL A 369 20.19 -2.50 -9.13
N THR A 370 20.80 -1.34 -8.89
CA THR A 370 20.90 -0.78 -7.54
C THR A 370 19.55 -0.17 -7.16
N ILE A 371 18.88 -0.77 -6.17
CA ILE A 371 17.56 -0.34 -5.71
C ILE A 371 17.69 0.84 -4.76
N THR A 372 18.61 0.76 -3.80
CA THR A 372 18.91 1.86 -2.88
C THR A 372 20.37 1.86 -2.48
N SER A 373 20.91 3.04 -2.18
CA SER A 373 22.27 3.21 -1.70
C SER A 373 22.35 4.44 -0.79
N GLY A 374 23.30 4.43 0.13
CA GLY A 374 23.47 5.52 1.07
C GLY A 374 24.47 5.18 2.16
N GLU A 375 24.60 6.12 3.10
CA GLU A 375 25.30 5.85 4.36
C GLU A 375 24.41 4.96 5.21
N MET A 376 24.86 3.73 5.47
CA MET A 376 24.08 2.74 6.22
C MET A 376 25.00 1.78 6.96
N ASN A 377 24.65 1.51 8.21
CA ASN A 377 25.25 0.42 8.99
C ASN A 377 24.63 -0.94 8.62
N VAL A 378 25.13 -2.02 9.20
CA VAL A 378 24.67 -3.39 8.88
C VAL A 378 23.17 -3.59 9.16
N PRO A 379 22.61 -3.21 10.32
CA PRO A 379 21.16 -3.25 10.55
C PRO A 379 20.33 -2.44 9.55
N GLU A 380 20.73 -1.22 9.22
CA GLU A 380 20.02 -0.36 8.26
C GLU A 380 20.05 -0.96 6.85
N ALA A 381 21.19 -1.51 6.43
CA ALA A 381 21.31 -2.21 5.16
C ALA A 381 20.42 -3.47 5.12
N LEU A 382 20.32 -4.20 6.25
CA LEU A 382 19.40 -5.33 6.38
C LEU A 382 17.93 -4.89 6.32
N GLN A 383 17.59 -3.75 6.92
CA GLN A 383 16.24 -3.20 6.79
C GLN A 383 15.90 -2.92 5.34
N CYS A 384 16.74 -2.17 4.61
CA CYS A 384 16.57 -1.92 3.18
C CYS A 384 16.42 -3.23 2.39
N LEU A 385 17.26 -4.23 2.68
CA LEU A 385 17.19 -5.54 2.04
C LEU A 385 15.81 -6.18 2.20
N LEU A 386 15.29 -6.21 3.43
CA LEU A 386 13.97 -6.76 3.73
C LEU A 386 12.86 -5.95 3.05
N GLU A 387 12.94 -4.63 3.02
CA GLU A 387 11.97 -3.77 2.32
C GLU A 387 11.92 -4.07 0.83
N VAL A 388 13.06 -4.36 0.19
CA VAL A 388 13.08 -4.76 -1.23
C VAL A 388 12.30 -6.07 -1.43
N TYR A 389 12.45 -7.07 -0.57
CA TYR A 389 11.66 -8.30 -0.65
C TYR A 389 10.15 -8.03 -0.60
N PHE A 390 9.71 -7.12 0.28
CA PHE A 390 8.29 -6.76 0.41
C PHE A 390 7.77 -5.92 -0.74
N LEU A 391 8.48 -4.84 -1.08
CA LEU A 391 8.03 -3.87 -2.06
C LEU A 391 7.95 -4.50 -3.46
N PHE A 392 8.92 -5.34 -3.82
CA PHE A 392 8.99 -6.01 -5.12
C PHE A 392 8.38 -7.42 -5.10
N CYS A 393 7.79 -7.85 -3.98
CA CYS A 393 7.15 -9.17 -3.83
C CYS A 393 8.06 -10.34 -4.27
N VAL A 394 9.33 -10.28 -3.90
CA VAL A 394 10.35 -11.26 -4.30
C VAL A 394 10.17 -12.55 -3.52
N GLU A 395 10.13 -13.70 -4.21
CA GLU A 395 10.10 -15.00 -3.53
C GLU A 395 11.44 -15.27 -2.84
N TYR A 396 11.38 -15.67 -1.57
CA TYR A 396 12.58 -16.06 -0.83
C TYR A 396 13.24 -17.29 -1.45
N PRO A 397 14.58 -17.32 -1.55
CA PRO A 397 15.28 -18.51 -1.98
C PRO A 397 15.00 -19.67 -1.04
N LYS A 398 14.40 -20.76 -1.54
CA LYS A 398 14.02 -21.95 -0.75
C LYS A 398 15.17 -22.64 0.00
N LYS A 399 16.42 -22.30 -0.34
CA LYS A 399 17.64 -22.83 0.28
C LYS A 399 18.26 -21.90 1.34
N LEU A 400 17.69 -20.71 1.56
CA LEU A 400 18.19 -19.73 2.51
C LEU A 400 17.26 -19.60 3.71
N ASN A 401 17.56 -20.38 4.75
CA ASN A 401 16.91 -20.30 6.04
C ASN A 401 17.18 -18.95 6.72
N THR A 402 18.32 -18.30 6.47
CA THR A 402 18.63 -17.00 7.12
C THR A 402 17.60 -15.94 6.77
N HIS A 403 17.29 -15.78 5.48
CA HIS A 403 16.30 -14.81 5.01
C HIS A 403 14.91 -15.17 5.53
N SER A 404 14.52 -16.44 5.44
CA SER A 404 13.22 -16.90 5.95
C SER A 404 13.08 -16.75 7.47
N HIS A 405 14.15 -17.00 8.24
CA HIS A 405 14.12 -16.92 9.70
C HIS A 405 14.12 -15.47 10.19
N LEU A 406 14.92 -14.60 9.57
CA LEU A 406 14.86 -13.16 9.80
C LEU A 406 13.45 -12.65 9.46
N TYR A 407 12.94 -12.97 8.28
CA TYR A 407 11.61 -12.60 7.83
C TYR A 407 10.49 -13.03 8.81
N ASN A 408 10.44 -14.31 9.18
CA ASN A 408 9.38 -14.82 10.05
C ASN A 408 9.41 -14.18 11.44
N ASN A 409 10.59 -13.85 11.99
CA ASN A 409 10.69 -13.24 13.31
C ASN A 409 10.49 -11.71 13.29
N ILE A 410 10.81 -11.05 12.19
CA ILE A 410 10.76 -9.58 12.07
C ILE A 410 9.38 -9.12 11.58
N CYS A 411 8.71 -9.89 10.72
CA CYS A 411 7.52 -9.43 10.00
C CYS A 411 6.20 -10.07 10.47
N SER A 412 6.26 -11.08 11.36
CA SER A 412 5.08 -11.76 11.91
C SER A 412 4.54 -11.13 13.21
N ASN A 413 5.04 -9.96 13.61
CA ASN A 413 4.61 -9.26 14.83
C ASN A 413 3.70 -8.07 14.54
#